data_AF-A0A9X3RZT1-F1
#
_entry.id   AF-A0A9X3RZT1-F1
#
_cell.length_a   1.000
_cell.length_b   1.000
_cell.length_c   1.000
_cell.angle_alpha   90.00
_cell.angle_beta   90.00
_cell.angle_gamma   90.00
#
_symmetry.space_group_name_H-M   'P 1'
#
loop_
_entity.id
_entity.type
_entity.pdbx_description
1 polymer ?
#
loop_
_entity_poly.entity_id
_entity_poly.type
_entity_poly.pdbx_seq_one_letter_code
_entity_poly.pdbx_strand_id
1 'polypeptide(L)'
;MPQKSPGPSVKDPEQYEALRDQGASKEKAARIANSDRHSTAEKGGKAPSYEEWNKEDLEKRAAEIGIDGRSKMTKDELIDALRNH
;
A
#
# COMPACT_ATOMS: atom_id res chain seq x y z
N MET A 1 -7.42 -1.46 -39.71
CA MET A 1 -6.28 -1.54 -38.77
C MET A 1 -6.78 -1.08 -37.41
N PRO A 2 -6.71 -1.89 -36.34
CA PRO A 2 -7.29 -1.51 -35.06
C PRO A 2 -6.48 -0.36 -34.43
N GLN A 3 -7.22 0.62 -33.91
CA GLN A 3 -6.73 1.95 -33.56
C GLN A 3 -5.58 1.88 -32.55
N LYS A 4 -4.43 2.44 -32.96
CA LYS A 4 -3.12 2.41 -32.30
C LYS A 4 -2.97 3.50 -31.23
N SER A 5 -4.06 4.10 -30.79
CA SER A 5 -4.05 5.19 -29.83
C SER A 5 -4.67 4.72 -28.52
N PRO A 6 -4.02 4.99 -27.36
CA PRO A 6 -4.73 4.95 -26.10
C PRO A 6 -5.94 5.87 -26.25
N GLY A 7 -7.15 5.36 -26.01
CA GLY A 7 -8.34 6.23 -26.01
C GLY A 7 -8.16 7.37 -24.99
N PRO A 8 -9.00 8.42 -25.03
CA PRO A 8 -8.89 9.62 -24.17
C PRO A 8 -8.99 9.35 -22.65
N SER A 9 -9.08 8.08 -22.24
CA SER A 9 -9.25 7.62 -20.87
C SER A 9 -7.98 7.00 -20.27
N VAL A 10 -6.85 7.00 -20.97
CA VAL A 10 -5.57 6.53 -20.42
C VAL A 10 -4.84 7.70 -19.78
N LYS A 11 -4.62 7.63 -18.46
CA LYS A 11 -3.96 8.67 -17.66
C LYS A 11 -2.48 8.79 -17.97
N ASP A 12 -1.81 7.67 -18.20
CA ASP A 12 -0.37 7.61 -18.50
C ASP A 12 -0.11 6.94 -19.87
N PRO A 13 -0.08 7.72 -20.97
CA PRO A 13 0.06 7.17 -22.32
C PRO A 13 1.44 6.53 -22.55
N GLU A 14 2.51 7.06 -21.97
CA GLU A 14 3.87 6.52 -22.11
C GLU A 14 3.98 5.13 -21.46
N GLN A 15 3.45 4.98 -20.25
CA GLN A 15 3.38 3.69 -19.55
C GLN A 15 2.53 2.68 -20.31
N TYR A 16 1.43 3.13 -20.92
CA TYR A 16 0.58 2.29 -21.76
C TYR A 16 1.35 1.77 -22.98
N GLU A 17 2.05 2.65 -23.71
CA GLU A 17 2.84 2.25 -24.89
C GLU A 17 3.99 1.31 -24.52
N ALA A 18 4.72 1.60 -23.45
CA ALA A 18 5.78 0.72 -22.95
C ALA A 18 5.25 -0.70 -22.63
N LEU A 19 4.06 -0.80 -22.02
CA LEU A 19 3.43 -2.09 -21.75
C LEU A 19 2.97 -2.78 -23.03
N ARG A 20 2.50 -2.03 -24.03
CA ARG A 20 2.11 -2.57 -25.35
C ARG A 20 3.32 -3.13 -26.10
N ASP A 21 4.46 -2.45 -26.05
CA ASP A 21 5.73 -2.91 -26.64
C ASP A 21 6.27 -4.16 -25.94
N GLN A 22 6.06 -4.26 -24.62
CA GLN A 22 6.38 -5.47 -23.85
C GLN A 22 5.41 -6.65 -24.10
N GLY A 23 4.46 -6.50 -25.03
CA GLY A 23 3.50 -7.55 -25.39
C GLY A 23 2.27 -7.63 -24.48
N ALA A 24 2.03 -6.63 -23.62
CA ALA A 24 0.82 -6.59 -22.82
C ALA A 24 -0.43 -6.34 -23.68
N SER A 25 -1.51 -7.03 -23.33
CA SER A 25 -2.84 -6.80 -23.90
C SER A 25 -3.31 -5.37 -23.63
N LYS A 26 -4.08 -4.80 -24.56
CA LYS A 26 -4.65 -3.43 -24.48
C LYS A 26 -5.31 -3.14 -23.13
N GLU A 27 -6.12 -4.07 -22.63
CA GLU A 27 -6.82 -3.92 -21.35
C GLU A 27 -5.85 -3.89 -20.16
N LYS A 28 -4.84 -4.78 -20.16
CA LYS A 28 -3.84 -4.86 -19.09
C LYS A 28 -2.97 -3.60 -19.05
N ALA A 29 -2.54 -3.12 -20.22
CA ALA A 29 -1.79 -1.88 -20.34
C ALA A 29 -2.61 -0.67 -19.85
N ALA A 30 -3.87 -0.55 -20.27
CA ALA A 30 -4.75 0.53 -19.85
C ALA A 30 -5.02 0.52 -18.34
N ARG A 31 -5.22 -0.66 -17.73
CA ARG A 31 -5.43 -0.79 -16.28
C ARG A 31 -4.23 -0.27 -15.50
N ILE A 32 -3.01 -0.68 -15.88
CA ILE A 32 -1.77 -0.27 -15.18
C ILE A 32 -1.48 1.22 -15.41
N ALA A 33 -1.65 1.71 -16.63
CA ALA A 33 -1.47 3.13 -16.96
C ALA A 33 -2.52 4.04 -16.30
N ASN A 34 -3.70 3.51 -15.95
CA ASN A 34 -4.72 4.23 -15.17
C ASN A 34 -4.59 4.04 -13.66
N SER A 35 -3.74 3.13 -13.22
CA SER A 35 -3.45 2.92 -11.81
C SER A 35 -2.49 4.01 -11.37
N ASP A 36 -2.99 4.97 -10.59
CA ASP A 36 -2.17 5.99 -9.96
C ASP A 36 -1.13 5.30 -9.06
N ARG A 37 0.13 5.28 -9.51
CA ARG A 37 1.27 4.84 -8.68
C ARG A 37 1.37 5.68 -7.41
N HIS A 38 0.96 6.94 -7.48
CA HIS A 38 0.97 7.87 -6.37
C HIS A 38 -0.04 7.47 -5.26
N SER A 39 -1.26 7.06 -5.62
CA SER A 39 -2.27 6.65 -4.63
C SER A 39 -1.97 5.32 -3.95
N THR A 40 -1.20 4.45 -4.60
CA THR A 40 -0.87 3.13 -4.06
C THR A 40 0.26 3.22 -3.02
N ALA A 41 1.22 4.15 -3.21
CA ALA A 41 2.21 4.47 -2.19
C ALA A 41 1.58 5.15 -0.96
N GLU A 42 0.57 6.01 -1.16
CA GLU A 42 -0.11 6.69 -0.05
C GLU A 42 -1.06 5.78 0.75
N LYS A 43 -1.65 4.75 0.15
CA LYS A 43 -2.55 3.83 0.86
C LYS A 43 -1.84 2.92 1.89
N GLY A 44 -0.52 2.80 1.83
CA GLY A 44 0.28 2.03 2.79
C GLY A 44 1.09 2.88 3.78
N GLY A 45 1.10 4.21 3.65
CA GLY A 45 2.15 5.04 4.27
C GLY A 45 1.71 6.04 5.33
N LYS A 46 0.43 6.07 5.73
CA LYS A 46 -0.10 7.09 6.66
C LYS A 46 -0.95 6.52 7.80
N ALA A 47 -0.70 5.28 8.22
CA ALA A 47 -1.04 4.95 9.60
C ALA A 47 -0.02 5.69 10.49
N PRO A 48 -0.45 6.50 11.49
CA PRO A 48 0.50 7.08 12.44
C PRO A 48 1.38 5.95 12.97
N SER A 49 2.69 6.19 12.96
CA SER A 49 3.66 5.17 13.38
C SER A 49 3.32 4.77 14.81
N TYR A 50 3.41 3.49 15.17
CA TYR A 50 3.15 3.05 16.56
C TYR A 50 4.00 3.82 17.59
N GLU A 51 5.11 4.43 17.16
CA GLU A 51 5.93 5.36 17.92
C GLU A 51 5.17 6.59 18.46
N GLU A 52 4.15 7.06 17.73
CA GLU A 52 3.31 8.19 18.11
C GLU A 52 2.19 7.81 19.08
N TRP A 53 1.89 6.51 19.22
CA TRP A 53 0.83 6.04 20.11
C TRP A 53 1.29 6.07 21.57
N ASN A 54 0.36 6.27 22.50
CA ASN A 54 0.66 6.10 23.91
C ASN A 54 0.75 4.59 24.25
N LYS A 55 1.38 4.28 25.39
CA LYS A 55 1.58 2.89 25.82
C LYS A 55 0.24 2.15 25.98
N GLU A 56 -0.78 2.80 26.54
CA GLU A 56 -2.08 2.19 26.78
C GLU A 56 -2.78 1.77 25.48
N ASP A 57 -2.70 2.58 24.44
CA ASP A 57 -3.27 2.28 23.13
C ASP A 57 -2.50 1.17 22.42
N LEU A 58 -1.18 1.10 22.60
CA LEU A 58 -0.36 -0.01 22.13
C LEU A 58 -0.69 -1.31 22.88
N GLU A 59 -0.89 -1.26 24.20
CA GLU A 59 -1.32 -2.42 24.99
C GLU A 59 -2.71 -2.91 24.58
N LYS A 60 -3.66 -1.99 24.33
CA LYS A 60 -4.98 -2.34 23.80
C LYS A 60 -4.87 -2.98 22.44
N ARG A 61 -4.10 -2.37 21.53
CA ARG A 61 -3.92 -2.91 20.18
C ARG A 61 -3.28 -4.30 20.21
N ALA A 62 -2.29 -4.48 21.08
CA ALA A 62 -1.65 -5.76 21.33
C ALA A 62 -2.63 -6.79 21.90
N ALA A 63 -3.58 -6.37 22.75
CA ALA A 63 -4.65 -7.23 23.25
C ALA A 63 -5.65 -7.65 22.16
N GLU A 64 -6.01 -6.73 21.26
CA GLU A 64 -6.95 -7.00 20.15
C GLU A 64 -6.42 -8.09 19.21
N ILE A 65 -5.11 -8.10 18.95
CA ILE A 65 -4.49 -9.06 18.03
C ILE A 65 -3.94 -10.31 18.74
N GLY A 66 -3.90 -10.32 20.08
CA GLY A 66 -3.56 -11.50 20.86
C GLY A 66 -2.08 -11.62 21.24
N ILE A 67 -1.34 -10.51 21.36
CA ILE A 67 0.04 -10.52 21.88
C ILE A 67 0.01 -10.84 23.38
N ASP A 68 0.63 -11.97 23.74
CA ASP A 68 0.86 -12.37 25.13
C ASP A 68 1.99 -11.56 25.78
N GLY A 69 1.93 -11.40 27.10
CA GLY A 69 2.95 -10.64 27.85
C GLY A 69 2.92 -9.13 27.66
N ARG A 70 2.00 -8.59 26.82
CA ARG A 70 1.81 -7.15 26.55
C ARG A 70 1.82 -6.25 27.80
N SER A 71 1.21 -6.69 28.90
CA SER A 71 1.14 -5.91 30.16
C SER A 71 2.48 -5.76 30.88
N LYS A 72 3.46 -6.60 30.54
CA LYS A 72 4.84 -6.51 31.06
C LYS A 72 5.78 -5.78 30.10
N MET A 73 5.35 -5.57 28.85
CA MET A 73 6.16 -4.90 27.84
C MET A 73 6.22 -3.39 28.07
N THR A 74 7.37 -2.83 27.73
CA THR A 74 7.58 -1.39 27.57
C THR A 74 6.92 -0.89 26.29
N LYS A 75 6.84 0.44 26.13
CA LYS A 75 6.27 1.06 24.92
C LYS A 75 7.00 0.56 23.66
N ASP A 76 8.33 0.50 23.69
CA ASP A 76 9.15 0.06 22.57
C ASP A 76 8.94 -1.42 22.25
N GLU A 77 8.87 -2.28 23.26
CA GLU A 77 8.58 -3.71 23.07
C GLU A 77 7.18 -3.95 22.49
N LEU A 78 6.18 -3.15 22.88
CA LEU A 78 4.84 -3.21 22.29
C LEU A 78 4.86 -2.78 20.82
N ILE A 79 5.60 -1.71 20.48
CA ILE A 79 5.77 -1.25 19.09
C ILE A 79 6.41 -2.34 18.25
N ASP A 80 7.47 -2.97 18.75
CA ASP A 80 8.17 -4.04 18.04
C ASP A 80 7.28 -5.27 17.85
N ALA A 81 6.60 -5.71 18.91
CA ALA A 81 5.66 -6.81 18.84
C ALA A 81 4.51 -6.54 17.85
N LEU A 82 3.99 -5.31 17.81
CA LEU A 82 2.95 -4.89 16.87
C LEU A 82 3.44 -4.79 15.42
N ARG A 83 4.74 -4.57 15.20
CA ARG A 83 5.35 -4.53 13.87
C ARG A 83 5.71 -5.93 13.35
N ASN A 84 6.00 -6.87 14.25
CA ASN A 84 6.45 -8.22 13.94
C ASN A 84 5.34 -9.29 14.04
N HIS A 85 4.10 -8.90 14.32
CA HIS A 85 2.91 -9.75 14.40
C HIS A 85 2.09 -9.73 13.11
#